data_AF-A0A942TB08-F1
#
_entry.id   AF-A0A942TB08-F1
#
_cell.length_a   1.000
_cell.length_b   1.000
_cell.length_c   1.000
_cell.angle_alpha   90.00
_cell.angle_beta   90.00
_cell.angle_gamma   90.00
#
_symmetry.space_group_name_H-M   'P 1'
#
loop_
_entity.id
_entity.type
_entity.pdbx_description
1 polymer ?
#
loop_
_entity_poly.entity_id
_entity_poly.type
_entity_poly.pdbx_seq_one_letter_code
_entity_poly.pdbx_strand_id
1 'polypeptide(L)'
;MRKWLIVTPFLFIIIFAITTTSKATYEGIPLSENDLYAGLTLKSGIYLKDIIVLPEVSYNHDEATEMIKRLDQLPPSILAKVDENRVKIILFNGKLTDNPSAAYLKGKIPRGYPENVTWDDVPGIGGSKLVLVKIGYSNKGKGHGSVLLEYHELAHTLYHLVYNDKKSEFKNIWANEAKLLFPNNSYFLNYDEEYFAEGFAYYFSSEDTRNIMKKYAPKTFNFFAGLQ
;
A
#
# COMPACT_ATOMS: atom_id res chain seq x y z
N MET A 1 32.08 40.70 -8.78
CA MET A 1 32.18 39.88 -7.56
C MET A 1 30.82 39.25 -7.30
N ARG A 2 30.63 37.97 -7.67
CA ARG A 2 29.33 37.28 -7.62
C ARG A 2 29.32 36.36 -6.40
N LYS A 3 28.58 36.73 -5.35
CA LYS A 3 28.44 35.91 -4.12
C LYS A 3 27.65 34.66 -4.47
N TRP A 4 28.27 33.48 -4.30
CA TRP A 4 27.57 32.20 -4.37
C TRP A 4 26.90 31.94 -3.03
N LEU A 5 25.57 31.90 -3.03
CA LEU A 5 24.79 31.35 -1.91
C LEU A 5 24.84 29.83 -2.03
N ILE A 6 25.65 29.20 -1.18
CA ILE A 6 25.61 27.75 -0.97
C ILE A 6 24.36 27.48 -0.13
N VAL A 7 23.29 27.02 -0.78
CA VAL A 7 22.12 26.50 -0.09
C VAL A 7 22.42 25.04 0.23
N THR A 8 22.83 24.78 1.47
CA THR A 8 22.94 23.41 2.01
C THR A 8 21.54 22.81 2.12
N PRO A 9 21.26 21.65 1.52
CA PRO A 9 19.98 20.98 1.71
C PRO A 9 19.93 20.46 3.15
N PHE A 10 18.98 20.96 3.94
CA PHE A 10 18.66 20.42 5.26
C PHE A 10 18.11 19.00 5.08
N LEU A 11 18.96 18.00 5.32
CA LEU A 11 18.54 16.62 5.52
C LEU A 11 17.83 16.53 6.88
N PHE A 12 16.50 16.60 6.87
CA PHE A 12 15.70 16.16 8.02
C PHE A 12 15.69 14.63 8.01
N ILE A 13 16.64 14.05 8.74
CA ILE A 13 16.61 12.63 9.11
C ILE A 13 15.47 12.46 10.11
N ILE A 14 14.34 11.89 9.65
CA ILE A 14 13.26 11.48 10.54
C ILE A 14 13.75 10.24 11.29
N ILE A 15 14.26 10.45 12.50
CA ILE A 15 14.57 9.39 13.45
C ILE A 15 13.23 8.89 13.99
N PHE A 16 12.76 7.74 13.52
CA PHE A 16 11.68 7.02 14.19
C PHE A 16 12.21 6.49 15.52
N ALA A 17 11.81 7.13 16.62
CA ALA A 17 11.98 6.59 17.95
C ALA A 17 11.11 5.32 18.04
N ILE A 18 11.77 4.16 18.14
CA ILE A 18 11.11 2.87 18.37
C ILE A 18 10.68 2.86 19.84
N THR A 19 9.39 3.10 20.09
CA THR A 19 8.79 2.86 21.40
C THR A 19 7.65 1.86 21.27
N THR A 20 7.86 0.69 21.90
CA THR A 20 6.87 -0.23 22.50
C THR A 20 5.67 -0.66 21.66
N THR A 21 5.36 -1.96 21.66
CA THR A 21 4.19 -2.57 21.03
C THR A 21 2.87 -2.05 21.61
N SER A 22 2.47 -0.81 21.29
CA SER A 22 1.08 -0.40 21.43
C SER A 22 0.28 -1.22 20.42
N LYS A 23 -0.87 -1.75 20.85
CA LYS A 23 -1.89 -2.15 19.88
C LYS A 23 -2.19 -0.88 19.09
N ALA A 24 -1.96 -0.87 17.78
CA ALA A 24 -2.31 0.26 16.95
C ALA A 24 -3.82 0.49 17.13
N THR A 25 -4.18 1.63 17.70
CA THR A 25 -5.58 2.02 17.89
C THR A 25 -6.11 2.46 16.54
N TYR A 26 -7.16 1.79 16.07
CA TYR A 26 -7.90 2.14 14.86
C TYR A 26 -9.37 2.30 15.21
N GLU A 27 -10.09 3.07 14.38
CA GLU A 27 -11.54 3.16 14.42
C GLU A 27 -12.13 2.22 13.37
N GLY A 28 -13.32 1.66 13.64
CA GLY A 28 -13.98 0.72 12.74
C GLY A 28 -14.23 -0.66 13.34
N ILE A 29 -15.00 -1.45 12.60
CA ILE A 29 -15.49 -2.77 12.98
C ILE A 29 -14.65 -3.84 12.26
N PRO A 30 -13.96 -4.76 12.98
CA PRO A 30 -13.30 -5.89 12.34
C PRO A 30 -14.26 -6.68 11.45
N LEU A 31 -13.78 -7.22 10.33
CA LEU A 31 -14.62 -7.99 9.41
C LEU A 31 -15.30 -9.16 10.12
N SER A 32 -14.62 -9.84 11.05
CA SER A 32 -15.19 -10.93 11.87
C SER A 32 -16.44 -10.54 12.67
N GLU A 33 -16.63 -9.26 12.98
CA GLU A 33 -17.74 -8.72 13.75
C GLU A 33 -18.75 -7.95 12.87
N ASN A 34 -18.50 -7.83 11.57
CA ASN A 34 -19.34 -7.10 10.64
C ASN A 34 -20.32 -8.04 9.92
N ASP A 35 -21.58 -7.62 9.78
CA ASP A 35 -22.64 -8.41 9.12
C ASP A 35 -22.30 -8.84 7.69
N LEU A 36 -21.45 -8.05 7.00
CA LEU A 36 -20.98 -8.35 5.65
C LEU A 36 -20.23 -9.70 5.59
N TYR A 37 -19.53 -10.10 6.66
CA TYR A 37 -18.73 -11.33 6.68
C TYR A 37 -19.54 -12.60 6.51
N ALA A 38 -20.75 -12.66 7.07
CA ALA A 38 -21.61 -13.84 6.96
C ALA A 38 -22.03 -14.13 5.51
N GLY A 39 -22.04 -13.11 4.64
CA GLY A 39 -22.37 -13.23 3.22
C GLY A 39 -21.16 -13.50 2.31
N LEU A 40 -19.94 -13.53 2.83
CA LEU A 40 -18.73 -13.71 2.03
C LEU A 40 -18.25 -15.17 2.04
N THR A 41 -17.94 -15.68 0.85
CA THR A 41 -17.18 -16.93 0.68
C THR A 41 -15.73 -16.59 0.35
N LEU A 42 -14.85 -16.65 1.35
CA LEU A 42 -13.44 -16.27 1.24
C LEU A 42 -12.52 -17.49 1.38
N LYS A 43 -11.57 -17.65 0.45
CA LYS A 43 -10.54 -18.71 0.51
C LYS A 43 -9.62 -18.55 1.72
N SER A 44 -9.30 -17.30 2.03
CA SER A 44 -8.38 -16.88 3.09
C SER A 44 -9.14 -16.18 4.24
N GLY A 45 -10.42 -16.52 4.42
CA GLY A 45 -11.29 -15.92 5.42
C GLY A 45 -10.78 -16.04 6.86
N ILE A 46 -9.94 -17.05 7.15
CA ILE A 46 -9.31 -17.22 8.48
C ILE A 46 -8.37 -16.06 8.84
N TYR A 47 -7.71 -15.44 7.85
CA TYR A 47 -6.84 -14.29 8.05
C TYR A 47 -7.61 -12.98 7.85
N LEU A 48 -8.39 -12.89 6.76
CA LEU A 48 -9.04 -11.62 6.37
C LEU A 48 -10.04 -11.11 7.40
N LYS A 49 -10.70 -12.01 8.14
CA LYS A 49 -11.66 -11.65 9.19
C LYS A 49 -11.04 -10.74 10.27
N ASP A 50 -9.74 -10.90 10.52
CA ASP A 50 -9.02 -10.14 11.54
C ASP A 50 -8.15 -9.05 10.92
N ILE A 51 -7.71 -9.19 9.67
CA ILE A 51 -6.93 -8.16 8.96
C ILE A 51 -7.81 -6.94 8.58
N ILE A 52 -9.02 -7.18 8.10
CA ILE A 52 -9.85 -6.12 7.49
C ILE A 52 -10.70 -5.44 8.56
N VAL A 53 -10.75 -4.11 8.50
CA VAL A 53 -11.57 -3.25 9.35
C VAL A 53 -12.46 -2.40 8.45
N LEU A 54 -13.75 -2.38 8.74
CA LEU A 54 -14.80 -1.67 8.00
C LEU A 54 -15.28 -0.43 8.77
N PRO A 55 -15.83 0.59 8.09
CA PRO A 55 -16.36 1.77 8.76
C PRO A 55 -17.55 1.45 9.68
N GLU A 56 -17.66 2.16 10.81
CA GLU A 56 -18.87 2.14 11.67
C GLU A 56 -20.05 2.91 11.05
N VAL A 57 -19.76 3.84 10.13
CA VAL A 57 -20.75 4.65 9.43
C VAL A 57 -21.15 4.00 8.10
N SER A 58 -22.25 4.43 7.49
CA SER A 58 -22.69 3.92 6.18
C SER A 58 -21.58 3.95 5.13
N TYR A 59 -21.43 2.86 4.37
CA TYR A 59 -20.51 2.74 3.25
C TYR A 59 -21.12 1.95 2.10
N ASN A 60 -20.43 1.94 0.95
CA ASN A 60 -20.84 1.12 -0.18
C ASN A 60 -20.40 -0.33 0.06
N HIS A 61 -21.35 -1.20 0.41
CA HIS A 61 -21.09 -2.61 0.73
C HIS A 61 -20.61 -3.41 -0.48
N ASP A 62 -21.07 -3.10 -1.68
CA ASP A 62 -20.67 -3.80 -2.90
C ASP A 62 -19.19 -3.51 -3.22
N GLU A 63 -18.79 -2.24 -3.16
CA GLU A 63 -17.39 -1.85 -3.36
C GLU A 63 -16.47 -2.44 -2.29
N ALA A 64 -16.86 -2.39 -1.02
CA ALA A 64 -16.11 -3.01 0.07
C ALA A 64 -15.98 -4.54 -0.14
N THR A 65 -17.07 -5.21 -0.54
CA THR A 65 -17.07 -6.63 -0.87
C THR A 65 -16.08 -6.97 -1.99
N GLU A 66 -16.07 -6.18 -3.06
CA GLU A 66 -15.17 -6.42 -4.19
C GLU A 66 -13.69 -6.16 -3.80
N MET A 67 -13.41 -5.17 -2.95
CA MET A 67 -12.08 -4.96 -2.39
C MET A 67 -11.62 -6.15 -1.54
N ILE A 68 -12.50 -6.66 -0.66
CA ILE A 68 -12.22 -7.83 0.17
C ILE A 68 -11.95 -9.07 -0.70
N LYS A 69 -12.77 -9.31 -1.73
CA LYS A 69 -12.59 -10.43 -2.65
C LYS A 69 -11.29 -10.33 -3.46
N ARG A 70 -10.85 -9.12 -3.81
CA ARG A 70 -9.53 -8.90 -4.43
C ARG A 70 -8.44 -9.30 -3.43
N LEU A 71 -8.44 -8.73 -2.22
CA LEU A 71 -7.48 -9.12 -1.17
C LEU A 71 -7.45 -10.63 -0.90
N ASP A 72 -8.59 -11.32 -1.00
CA ASP A 72 -8.70 -12.79 -0.87
C ASP A 72 -8.00 -13.58 -2.00
N GLN A 73 -7.69 -12.95 -3.13
CA GLN A 73 -6.87 -13.55 -4.18
C GLN A 73 -5.37 -13.52 -3.88
N LEU A 74 -4.93 -12.80 -2.84
CA LEU A 74 -3.54 -12.86 -2.40
C LEU A 74 -3.22 -14.26 -1.85
N PRO A 75 -1.99 -14.75 -2.05
CA PRO A 75 -1.53 -16.01 -1.48
C PRO A 75 -1.78 -16.08 0.04
N PRO A 76 -2.30 -17.21 0.56
CA PRO A 76 -2.51 -17.38 2.00
C PRO A 76 -1.24 -17.16 2.83
N SER A 77 -0.06 -17.49 2.30
CA SER A 77 1.25 -17.25 2.94
C SER A 77 1.58 -15.77 3.14
N ILE A 78 1.12 -14.90 2.23
CA ILE A 78 1.26 -13.45 2.36
C ILE A 78 0.27 -12.94 3.41
N LEU A 79 -0.99 -13.37 3.34
CA LEU A 79 -2.01 -12.96 4.31
C LEU A 79 -1.68 -13.42 5.74
N ALA A 80 -1.10 -14.62 5.90
CA ALA A 80 -0.57 -15.08 7.18
C ALA A 80 0.48 -14.12 7.74
N LYS A 81 1.45 -13.68 6.92
CA LYS A 81 2.47 -12.69 7.36
C LYS A 81 1.86 -11.34 7.73
N VAL A 82 0.82 -10.89 7.01
CA VAL A 82 0.08 -9.67 7.34
C VAL A 82 -0.54 -9.79 8.73
N ASP A 83 -1.21 -10.92 9.01
CA ASP A 83 -1.84 -11.19 10.31
C ASP A 83 -0.81 -11.35 11.45
N GLU A 84 0.26 -12.14 11.24
CA GLU A 84 1.36 -12.33 12.19
C GLU A 84 2.02 -11.00 12.61
N ASN A 85 2.15 -10.07 11.66
CA ASN A 85 2.70 -8.73 11.93
C ASN A 85 1.66 -7.74 12.51
N ARG A 86 0.42 -8.21 12.71
CA ARG A 86 -0.73 -7.45 13.22
C ARG A 86 -1.01 -6.22 12.37
N VAL A 87 -0.89 -6.36 11.06
CA VAL A 87 -1.26 -5.33 10.10
C VAL A 87 -2.77 -5.33 9.94
N LYS A 88 -3.37 -4.15 9.91
CA LYS A 88 -4.80 -3.94 9.65
C LYS A 88 -4.98 -3.16 8.36
N ILE A 89 -5.92 -3.60 7.54
CA ILE A 89 -6.37 -2.90 6.34
C ILE A 89 -7.70 -2.24 6.68
N ILE A 90 -7.68 -0.92 6.88
CA ILE A 90 -8.83 -0.11 7.24
C ILE A 90 -9.44 0.42 5.94
N LEU A 91 -10.62 -0.09 5.62
CA LEU A 91 -11.43 0.43 4.55
C LEU A 91 -12.18 1.64 5.08
N PHE A 92 -12.06 2.79 4.41
CA PHE A 92 -12.65 4.04 4.89
C PHE A 92 -13.46 4.79 3.82
N ASN A 93 -14.30 5.70 4.28
CA ASN A 93 -15.00 6.70 3.48
C ASN A 93 -14.54 8.11 3.82
N GLY A 94 -14.86 9.09 2.96
CA GLY A 94 -14.50 10.49 3.23
C GLY A 94 -13.04 10.79 2.92
N LYS A 95 -12.39 11.62 3.73
CA LYS A 95 -10.98 11.99 3.52
C LYS A 95 -10.05 11.06 4.30
N LEU A 96 -8.88 10.80 3.74
CA LEU A 96 -7.84 10.03 4.44
C LEU A 96 -7.52 10.65 5.80
N THR A 97 -7.39 11.97 5.83
CA THR A 97 -7.03 12.79 6.99
C THR A 97 -8.13 12.94 8.05
N ASP A 98 -9.34 12.42 7.79
CA ASP A 98 -10.37 12.29 8.82
C ASP A 98 -10.12 11.06 9.72
N ASN A 99 -9.28 10.11 9.27
CA ASN A 99 -8.85 8.99 10.10
C ASN A 99 -7.84 9.47 11.17
N PRO A 100 -8.01 9.14 12.46
CA PRO A 100 -7.12 9.63 13.52
C PRO A 100 -5.63 9.30 13.29
N SER A 101 -5.35 8.12 12.72
CA SER A 101 -3.98 7.68 12.41
C SER A 101 -3.31 8.47 11.29
N ALA A 102 -4.06 9.23 10.49
CA ALA A 102 -3.55 10.05 9.38
C ALA A 102 -3.89 11.55 9.53
N ALA A 103 -4.57 11.96 10.61
CA ALA A 103 -4.99 13.34 10.83
C ALA A 103 -3.83 14.35 10.84
N TYR A 104 -2.63 13.92 11.25
CA TYR A 104 -1.41 14.73 11.22
C TYR A 104 -0.96 15.13 9.80
N LEU A 105 -1.53 14.54 8.76
CA LEU A 105 -1.25 14.83 7.35
C LEU A 105 -2.16 15.91 6.75
N LYS A 106 -3.19 16.36 7.49
CA LYS A 106 -4.16 17.35 7.01
C LYS A 106 -3.49 18.62 6.44
N GLY A 107 -3.87 18.98 5.22
CA GLY A 107 -3.35 20.11 4.46
C GLY A 107 -1.91 19.96 3.96
N LYS A 108 -1.23 18.83 4.21
CA LYS A 108 0.14 18.60 3.74
C LYS A 108 0.12 18.04 2.32
N ILE A 109 1.11 18.43 1.52
CA ILE A 109 1.30 17.93 0.16
C ILE A 109 2.07 16.60 0.21
N PRO A 110 1.58 15.51 -0.41
CA PRO A 110 2.30 14.26 -0.51
C PRO A 110 3.55 14.38 -1.40
N ARG A 111 4.58 13.59 -1.10
CA ARG A 111 5.80 13.54 -1.91
C ARG A 111 5.47 13.10 -3.34
N GLY A 112 5.86 13.90 -4.33
CA GLY A 112 5.68 13.59 -5.75
C GLY A 112 4.34 14.03 -6.33
N TYR A 113 3.47 14.66 -5.54
CA TYR A 113 2.20 15.20 -6.00
C TYR A 113 2.31 16.70 -6.38
N PRO A 114 1.43 17.21 -7.27
CA PRO A 114 1.32 18.63 -7.54
C PRO A 114 1.00 19.45 -6.28
N GLU A 115 1.43 20.72 -6.24
CA GLU A 115 1.25 21.59 -5.06
C GLU A 115 -0.22 21.85 -4.66
N ASN A 116 -1.16 21.62 -5.58
CA ASN A 116 -2.59 21.78 -5.33
C ASN A 116 -3.29 20.49 -4.85
N VAL A 117 -2.55 19.40 -4.62
CA VAL A 117 -3.09 18.14 -4.09
C VAL A 117 -2.53 17.90 -2.69
N THR A 118 -3.42 17.64 -1.74
CA THR A 118 -3.06 17.39 -0.34
C THR A 118 -3.37 15.95 0.05
N TRP A 119 -2.86 15.51 1.20
CA TRP A 119 -3.23 14.21 1.77
C TRP A 119 -4.73 14.09 2.07
N ASP A 120 -5.48 15.19 2.14
CA ASP A 120 -6.94 15.16 2.21
C ASP A 120 -7.59 14.53 0.96
N ASP A 121 -6.89 14.59 -0.19
CA ASP A 121 -7.37 14.15 -1.50
C ASP A 121 -6.85 12.75 -1.89
N VAL A 122 -5.82 12.24 -1.20
CA VAL A 122 -5.19 10.95 -1.51
C VAL A 122 -6.07 9.79 -1.00
N PRO A 123 -6.33 8.76 -1.81
CA PRO A 123 -7.27 7.69 -1.43
C PRO A 123 -6.66 6.58 -0.58
N GLY A 124 -5.35 6.57 -0.34
CA GLY A 124 -4.72 5.52 0.46
C GLY A 124 -3.38 5.91 1.07
N ILE A 125 -2.97 5.16 2.08
CA ILE A 125 -1.62 5.22 2.64
C ILE A 125 -1.23 3.87 3.27
N GLY A 126 -0.03 3.41 2.92
CA GLY A 126 0.63 2.25 3.50
C GLY A 126 1.94 2.57 4.21
N GLY A 127 2.69 1.52 4.55
CA GLY A 127 4.02 1.61 5.18
C GLY A 127 4.01 1.46 6.71
N SER A 128 2.85 1.57 7.35
CA SER A 128 2.65 1.35 8.79
C SER A 128 1.85 0.07 9.05
N LYS A 129 1.61 -0.27 10.33
CA LYS A 129 0.70 -1.39 10.68
C LYS A 129 -0.76 -1.12 10.31
N LEU A 130 -1.13 0.13 10.06
CA LEU A 130 -2.44 0.51 9.57
C LEU A 130 -2.30 0.91 8.11
N VAL A 131 -2.95 0.15 7.23
CA VAL A 131 -3.09 0.44 5.80
C VAL A 131 -4.46 1.06 5.62
N LEU A 132 -4.53 2.31 5.16
CA LEU A 132 -5.81 2.98 4.91
C LEU A 132 -6.11 2.92 3.42
N VAL A 133 -7.31 2.45 3.06
CA VAL A 133 -7.74 2.35 1.66
C VAL A 133 -9.17 2.85 1.51
N LYS A 134 -9.39 3.83 0.63
CA LYS A 134 -10.71 4.41 0.41
C LYS A 134 -11.60 3.49 -0.41
N ILE A 135 -12.81 3.24 0.09
CA ILE A 135 -13.80 2.38 -0.57
C ILE A 135 -14.21 2.99 -1.92
N GLY A 136 -14.17 2.18 -2.99
CA GLY A 136 -14.53 2.58 -4.35
C GLY A 136 -13.43 3.31 -5.15
N TYR A 137 -12.21 3.40 -4.59
CA TYR A 137 -11.07 4.09 -5.20
C TYR A 137 -9.95 3.12 -5.63
N SER A 138 -10.25 1.82 -5.74
CA SER A 138 -9.27 0.79 -6.09
C SER A 138 -8.58 0.99 -7.44
N ASN A 139 -9.34 1.42 -8.44
CA ASN A 139 -8.87 1.44 -9.83
C ASN A 139 -8.05 2.68 -10.14
N LYS A 140 -7.00 2.49 -10.96
CA LYS A 140 -6.15 3.57 -11.49
C LYS A 140 -6.96 4.77 -12.01
N GLY A 141 -6.51 5.98 -11.67
CA GLY A 141 -7.15 7.23 -12.08
C GLY A 141 -8.23 7.71 -11.12
N LYS A 142 -8.56 6.95 -10.07
CA LYS A 142 -9.41 7.40 -8.96
C LYS A 142 -8.59 8.19 -7.93
N GLY A 143 -7.88 9.24 -8.35
CA GLY A 143 -7.06 10.07 -7.45
C GLY A 143 -5.68 9.49 -7.08
N HIS A 144 -5.27 8.38 -7.69
CA HIS A 144 -3.92 7.80 -7.57
C HIS A 144 -3.49 7.15 -8.89
N GLY A 145 -2.19 6.86 -9.02
CA GLY A 145 -1.57 6.34 -10.24
C GLY A 145 -1.39 4.82 -10.33
N SER A 146 -1.67 4.10 -9.23
CA SER A 146 -1.46 2.65 -9.14
C SER A 146 -2.49 1.84 -9.92
N VAL A 147 -2.11 0.66 -10.43
CA VAL A 147 -3.03 -0.31 -11.04
C VAL A 147 -4.11 -0.81 -10.07
N LEU A 148 -3.80 -0.95 -8.78
CA LEU A 148 -4.76 -1.39 -7.76
C LEU A 148 -4.36 -0.87 -6.38
N LEU A 149 -5.17 0.04 -5.83
CA LEU A 149 -4.86 0.80 -4.62
C LEU A 149 -4.58 -0.10 -3.40
N GLU A 150 -5.49 -0.99 -3.05
CA GLU A 150 -5.36 -1.82 -1.84
C GLU A 150 -4.10 -2.70 -1.84
N TYR A 151 -3.65 -3.14 -3.03
CA TYR A 151 -2.42 -3.92 -3.14
C TYR A 151 -1.19 -3.05 -3.03
N HIS A 152 -1.21 -1.88 -3.65
CA HIS A 152 -0.12 -0.92 -3.59
C HIS A 152 0.14 -0.47 -2.16
N GLU A 153 -0.91 -0.03 -1.46
CA GLU A 153 -0.76 0.43 -0.07
C GLU A 153 -0.35 -0.71 0.87
N LEU A 154 -0.93 -1.91 0.71
CA LEU A 154 -0.49 -3.08 1.48
C LEU A 154 0.98 -3.40 1.21
N ALA A 155 1.43 -3.29 -0.04
CA ALA A 155 2.79 -3.60 -0.43
C ALA A 155 3.82 -2.64 0.17
N HIS A 156 3.49 -1.36 0.36
CA HIS A 156 4.33 -0.47 1.16
C HIS A 156 4.53 -1.01 2.58
N THR A 157 3.46 -1.46 3.24
CA THR A 157 3.56 -2.04 4.58
C THR A 157 4.39 -3.33 4.59
N LEU A 158 4.16 -4.23 3.62
CA LEU A 158 4.93 -5.45 3.48
C LEU A 158 6.42 -5.17 3.28
N TYR A 159 6.75 -4.19 2.41
CA TYR A 159 8.12 -3.76 2.18
C TYR A 159 8.77 -3.27 3.48
N HIS A 160 8.08 -2.42 4.24
CA HIS A 160 8.65 -1.79 5.41
C HIS A 160 8.78 -2.73 6.61
N LEU A 161 7.76 -3.57 6.85
CA LEU A 161 7.62 -4.33 8.10
C LEU A 161 7.89 -5.83 7.96
N VAL A 162 7.61 -6.43 6.79
CA VAL A 162 7.62 -7.90 6.62
C VAL A 162 8.86 -8.37 5.88
N TYR A 163 9.27 -7.67 4.83
CA TYR A 163 10.33 -8.11 3.91
C TYR A 163 11.66 -7.35 4.11
N ASN A 164 11.98 -6.97 5.34
CA ASN A 164 13.19 -6.22 5.64
C ASN A 164 14.47 -6.98 5.26
N ASP A 165 14.45 -8.30 5.35
CA ASP A 165 15.55 -9.20 4.96
C ASP A 165 15.78 -9.27 3.44
N LYS A 166 14.76 -8.92 2.64
CA LYS A 166 14.78 -9.00 1.16
C LYS A 166 15.05 -7.66 0.48
N LYS A 167 15.11 -6.55 1.23
CA LYS A 167 15.27 -5.20 0.66
C LYS A 167 16.55 -5.05 -0.16
N SER A 168 17.67 -5.60 0.31
CA SER A 168 18.96 -5.50 -0.40
C SER A 168 18.93 -6.23 -1.75
N GLU A 169 18.36 -7.44 -1.77
CA GLU A 169 18.11 -8.20 -2.99
C GLU A 169 17.18 -7.41 -3.93
N PHE A 170 16.05 -6.93 -3.41
CA PHE A 170 15.07 -6.20 -4.22
C PHE A 170 15.64 -4.89 -4.79
N LYS A 171 16.49 -4.19 -4.04
CA LYS A 171 17.14 -2.96 -4.51
C LYS A 171 18.07 -3.22 -5.69
N ASN A 172 18.76 -4.36 -5.70
CA ASN A 172 19.53 -4.79 -6.86
C ASN A 172 18.62 -5.10 -8.06
N ILE A 173 17.47 -5.73 -7.85
CA ILE A 173 16.49 -6.01 -8.91
C ILE A 173 15.95 -4.68 -9.49
N TRP A 174 15.50 -3.77 -8.63
CA TRP A 174 15.01 -2.44 -8.98
C TRP A 174 16.00 -1.67 -9.86
N ALA A 175 17.27 -1.63 -9.47
CA ALA A 175 18.32 -0.94 -10.23
C ALA A 175 18.48 -1.46 -11.68
N ASN A 176 18.14 -2.74 -11.92
CA ASN A 176 18.23 -3.36 -13.24
C ASN A 176 16.93 -3.24 -14.07
N GLU A 177 15.77 -3.31 -13.43
CA GLU A 177 14.50 -3.57 -14.15
C GLU A 177 13.47 -2.44 -14.05
N ALA A 178 13.64 -1.45 -13.18
CA ALA A 178 12.64 -0.38 -13.00
C ALA A 178 12.33 0.38 -14.30
N LYS A 179 13.39 0.73 -15.06
CA LYS A 179 13.28 1.42 -16.36
C LYS A 179 12.65 0.57 -17.45
N LEU A 180 12.69 -0.76 -17.31
CA LEU A 180 12.16 -1.68 -18.31
C LEU A 180 10.66 -1.90 -18.10
N LEU A 181 10.22 -2.02 -16.84
CA LEU A 181 8.81 -2.24 -16.51
C LEU A 181 7.99 -0.94 -16.54
N PHE A 182 8.55 0.15 -16.01
CA PHE A 182 7.87 1.44 -15.92
C PHE A 182 8.71 2.56 -16.55
N PRO A 183 8.89 2.55 -17.88
CA PRO A 183 9.67 3.57 -18.56
C PRO A 183 9.07 4.96 -18.32
N ASN A 184 9.93 5.97 -18.15
CA ASN A 184 9.58 7.38 -17.96
C ASN A 184 8.75 7.72 -16.71
N ASN A 185 8.56 6.79 -15.78
CA ASN A 185 7.89 7.08 -14.51
C ASN A 185 8.91 7.43 -13.42
N SER A 186 9.28 8.72 -13.32
CA SER A 186 10.30 9.18 -12.37
C SER A 186 10.03 8.77 -10.92
N TYR A 187 8.78 8.56 -10.52
CA TYR A 187 8.44 8.11 -9.18
C TYR A 187 8.98 6.70 -8.91
N PHE A 188 8.67 5.74 -9.78
CA PHE A 188 9.17 4.36 -9.65
C PHE A 188 10.66 4.22 -9.97
N LEU A 189 11.22 5.15 -10.75
CA LEU A 189 12.65 5.16 -11.07
C LEU A 189 13.53 5.75 -9.96
N ASN A 190 12.97 6.57 -9.07
CA ASN A 190 13.74 7.25 -8.02
C ASN A 190 13.52 6.63 -6.63
N TYR A 191 12.47 5.85 -6.44
CA TYR A 191 12.06 5.30 -5.14
C TYR A 191 11.83 3.79 -5.25
N ASP A 192 12.70 2.99 -4.64
CA ASP A 192 12.63 1.53 -4.68
C ASP A 192 11.39 0.98 -3.97
N GLU A 193 10.91 1.68 -2.94
CA GLU A 193 9.68 1.34 -2.22
C GLU A 193 8.41 1.51 -3.08
N GLU A 194 8.39 2.51 -3.96
CA GLU A 194 7.28 2.77 -4.88
C GLU A 194 7.29 1.75 -6.02
N TYR A 195 8.48 1.37 -6.50
CA TYR A 195 8.65 0.28 -7.46
C TYR A 195 8.22 -1.07 -6.87
N PHE A 196 8.57 -1.35 -5.61
CA PHE A 196 8.11 -2.54 -4.91
C PHE A 196 6.59 -2.56 -4.82
N ALA A 197 5.99 -1.45 -4.36
CA ALA A 197 4.56 -1.38 -4.15
C ALA A 197 3.77 -1.54 -5.44
N GLU A 198 4.15 -0.82 -6.49
CA GLU A 198 3.51 -0.95 -7.79
C GLU A 198 3.80 -2.31 -8.42
N GLY A 199 5.03 -2.83 -8.33
CA GLY A 199 5.37 -4.16 -8.82
C GLY A 199 4.52 -5.25 -8.15
N PHE A 200 4.29 -5.17 -6.85
CA PHE A 200 3.42 -6.10 -6.14
C PHE A 200 1.97 -6.02 -6.66
N ALA A 201 1.42 -4.80 -6.75
CA ALA A 201 0.08 -4.59 -7.30
C ALA A 201 -0.02 -5.12 -8.75
N TYR A 202 0.99 -4.84 -9.56
CA TYR A 202 1.10 -5.29 -10.95
C TYR A 202 1.19 -6.81 -11.05
N TYR A 203 1.93 -7.48 -10.17
CA TYR A 203 2.04 -8.94 -10.20
C TYR A 203 0.73 -9.62 -9.80
N PHE A 204 0.05 -9.14 -8.75
CA PHE A 204 -1.11 -9.82 -8.19
C PHE A 204 -2.47 -9.39 -8.79
N SER A 205 -2.54 -8.24 -9.48
CA SER A 205 -3.82 -7.69 -9.97
C SER A 205 -4.47 -8.48 -11.11
N SER A 206 -3.71 -8.91 -12.12
CA SER A 206 -4.25 -9.67 -13.25
C SER A 206 -3.19 -10.55 -13.93
N GLU A 207 -3.64 -11.48 -14.77
CA GLU A 207 -2.73 -12.28 -15.60
C GLU A 207 -1.98 -11.42 -16.63
N ASP A 208 -2.66 -10.45 -17.24
CA ASP A 208 -2.07 -9.58 -18.27
C ASP A 208 -0.89 -8.76 -17.74
N THR A 209 -1.09 -8.10 -16.59
CA THR A 209 -0.03 -7.31 -15.92
C THR A 209 1.12 -8.22 -15.49
N ARG A 210 0.82 -9.41 -14.95
CA ARG A 210 1.84 -10.39 -14.59
C ARG A 210 2.66 -10.88 -15.80
N ASN A 211 2.02 -11.07 -16.95
CA ASN A 211 2.68 -11.48 -18.19
C ASN A 211 3.57 -10.35 -18.76
N ILE A 212 3.14 -9.09 -18.67
CA ILE A 212 3.97 -7.94 -19.00
C ILE A 212 5.21 -7.91 -18.09
N MET A 213 5.04 -8.07 -16.78
CA MET A 213 6.17 -8.13 -15.84
C MET A 213 7.13 -9.26 -16.19
N LYS A 214 6.63 -10.46 -16.47
CA LYS A 214 7.46 -11.61 -16.86
C LYS A 214 8.34 -11.30 -18.08
N LYS A 215 7.82 -10.53 -19.03
CA LYS A 215 8.51 -10.15 -20.26
C LYS A 215 9.57 -9.06 -20.05
N TYR A 216 9.24 -8.00 -19.31
CA TYR A 216 10.08 -6.81 -19.22
C TYR A 216 10.92 -6.72 -17.93
N ALA A 217 10.52 -7.42 -16.87
CA ALA A 217 11.18 -7.44 -15.57
C ALA A 217 11.15 -8.86 -14.96
N PRO A 218 11.81 -9.85 -15.59
CA PRO A 218 11.76 -11.24 -15.17
C PRO A 218 12.33 -11.49 -13.76
N LYS A 219 13.32 -10.72 -13.29
CA LYS A 219 13.82 -10.87 -11.91
C LYS A 219 12.78 -10.39 -10.89
N THR A 220 12.08 -9.30 -11.21
CA THR A 220 10.96 -8.78 -10.41
C THR A 220 9.80 -9.76 -10.38
N PHE A 221 9.45 -10.36 -11.53
CA PHE A 221 8.46 -11.44 -11.61
C PHE A 221 8.85 -12.62 -10.72
N ASN A 222 10.10 -13.10 -10.81
CA ASN A 222 10.58 -14.24 -10.03
C ASN A 222 10.61 -13.93 -8.53
N PHE A 223 10.98 -12.69 -8.16
CA PHE A 223 10.96 -12.24 -6.78
C PHE A 223 9.56 -12.34 -6.17
N PHE A 224 8.52 -11.78 -6.83
CA PHE A 224 7.14 -11.87 -6.35
C PHE A 224 6.56 -13.28 -6.42
N ALA A 225 6.98 -14.09 -7.41
CA ALA A 225 6.64 -15.51 -7.45
C ALA A 225 7.18 -16.26 -6.23
N GLY A 226 8.38 -15.91 -5.75
CA GLY A 226 9.02 -16.51 -4.57
C GLY A 226 8.49 -16.01 -3.23
N LEU A 227 7.57 -15.04 -3.19
CA LEU A 227 6.91 -14.61 -1.94
C LEU A 227 5.73 -15.50 -1.54
N GLN A 228 5.27 -16.37 -2.45
CA GLN A 228 4.09 -17.23 -2.31
C GLN A 228 4.41 -18.52 -1.57
#